data_AF-A0A9W9C798-F1
#
_entry.id   AF-A0A9W9C798-F1
#
_cell.length_a   1.000
_cell.length_b   1.000
_cell.length_c   1.000
_cell.angle_alpha   90.00
_cell.angle_beta   90.00
_cell.angle_gamma   90.00
#
_symmetry.space_group_name_H-M   'P 1'
#
loop_
_entity.id
_entity.type
_entity.pdbx_description
1 polymer ?
#
loop_
_entity_poly.entity_id
_entity_poly.type
_entity_poly.pdbx_seq_one_letter_code
_entity_poly.pdbx_strand_id
1 'polypeptide(L)'
;MLKFTSILALATTATALAQGITQANFTGTGTIHVWNSSDWRDSTPADKVGCLDASGKFINPLNDSACAVFTRISAYPYTLSAEGGNCTFSDESQEKNTDSIYGKSDHAWNCFKPFTAGIYDELYTIDGFSHVFLCQGDVDCYFDAKSIPSPKSSSNIWPFRWGSQQMGITPGHVMLQLVWNKIADLPKGEDSEKIPSPRVSLMKGGGEQEQARLVGKKILG
;
A
#
# COMPACT_ATOMS: atom_id res chain seq x y z
N MET A 1 -59.46 -28.91 20.97
CA MET A 1 -59.32 -27.56 20.37
C MET A 1 -57.86 -27.31 20.08
N LEU A 2 -57.51 -27.21 18.80
CA LEU A 2 -56.17 -26.98 18.26
C LEU A 2 -55.74 -25.53 18.51
N LYS A 3 -54.53 -25.29 19.00
CA LYS A 3 -53.90 -23.95 18.95
C LYS A 3 -52.58 -24.05 18.19
N PHE A 4 -52.64 -23.73 16.91
CA PHE A 4 -51.48 -23.40 16.08
C PHE A 4 -50.94 -22.04 16.51
N THR A 5 -49.71 -21.99 16.99
CA THR A 5 -49.00 -20.73 17.23
C THR A 5 -47.85 -20.67 16.23
N SER A 6 -48.06 -19.96 15.13
CA SER A 6 -47.04 -19.67 14.13
C SER A 6 -46.06 -18.64 14.69
N ILE A 7 -44.80 -19.04 14.89
CA ILE A 7 -43.70 -18.11 15.17
C ILE A 7 -43.05 -17.78 13.82
N LEU A 8 -43.36 -16.58 13.32
CA LEU A 8 -42.74 -16.01 12.13
C LEU A 8 -41.41 -15.37 12.56
N ALA A 9 -40.28 -16.07 12.35
CA ALA A 9 -38.96 -15.50 12.57
C ALA A 9 -38.61 -14.59 11.38
N LEU A 10 -38.65 -13.27 11.58
CA LEU A 10 -38.07 -12.30 10.64
C LEU A 10 -36.54 -12.44 10.67
N ALA A 11 -35.97 -13.01 9.62
CA ALA A 11 -34.53 -12.95 9.38
C ALA A 11 -34.18 -11.54 8.84
N THR A 12 -33.77 -10.64 9.72
CA THR A 12 -33.13 -9.38 9.31
C THR A 12 -31.70 -9.67 8.89
N THR A 13 -31.48 -9.90 7.59
CA THR A 13 -30.13 -9.90 7.02
C THR A 13 -29.61 -8.46 7.01
N ALA A 14 -28.84 -8.09 8.03
CA ALA A 14 -28.05 -6.86 8.01
C ALA A 14 -26.96 -7.02 6.94
N THR A 15 -27.19 -6.45 5.76
CA THR A 15 -26.12 -6.21 4.78
C THR A 15 -25.23 -5.11 5.34
N ALA A 16 -24.20 -5.50 6.09
CA ALA A 16 -23.07 -4.62 6.34
C ALA A 16 -22.46 -4.29 4.97
N LEU A 17 -22.69 -3.08 4.48
CA LEU A 17 -21.92 -2.55 3.35
C LEU A 17 -20.47 -2.47 3.84
N ALA A 18 -19.66 -3.44 3.44
CA ALA A 18 -18.21 -3.30 3.50
C ALA A 18 -17.87 -2.10 2.62
N GLN A 19 -17.73 -0.93 3.23
CA GLN A 19 -17.14 0.22 2.55
C GLN A 19 -15.70 -0.19 2.24
N GLY A 20 -15.47 -0.61 0.99
CA GLY A 20 -14.15 -1.00 0.53
C GLY A 20 -13.17 0.15 0.71
N ILE A 21 -11.91 -0.18 0.96
CA ILE A 21 -10.84 0.81 0.98
C ILE A 21 -10.79 1.51 -0.38
N THR A 22 -10.49 2.80 -0.36
CA THR A 22 -10.26 3.62 -1.54
C THR A 22 -8.90 4.30 -1.45
N GLN A 23 -8.39 4.84 -2.56
CA GLN A 23 -7.17 5.66 -2.54
C GLN A 23 -7.24 6.87 -1.59
N ALA A 24 -8.44 7.40 -1.31
CA ALA A 24 -8.61 8.47 -0.34
C ALA A 24 -8.23 8.06 1.08
N ASN A 25 -8.25 6.75 1.39
CA ASN A 25 -7.80 6.22 2.67
C ASN A 25 -6.27 6.25 2.82
N PHE A 26 -5.53 6.26 1.70
CA PHE A 26 -4.07 6.42 1.71
C PHE A 26 -3.67 7.89 1.54
N THR A 27 -3.96 8.69 2.55
CA THR A 27 -3.66 10.12 2.61
C THR A 27 -3.25 10.51 4.03
N GLY A 28 -2.72 11.72 4.20
CA GLY A 28 -2.46 12.26 5.53
C GLY A 28 -1.17 11.74 6.14
N THR A 29 -1.24 11.51 7.45
CA THR A 29 -0.17 10.93 8.26
C THR A 29 -0.62 9.59 8.86
N GLY A 30 0.32 8.67 9.04
CA GLY A 30 0.01 7.32 9.50
C GLY A 30 1.26 6.51 9.82
N THR A 31 1.07 5.36 10.44
CA THR A 31 2.13 4.35 10.60
C THR A 31 2.03 3.32 9.49
N ILE A 32 3.14 2.63 9.21
CA ILE A 32 3.16 1.50 8.28
C ILE A 32 3.39 0.23 9.09
N HIS A 33 2.36 -0.61 9.17
CA HIS A 33 2.48 -1.95 9.74
C HIS A 33 3.01 -2.92 8.70
N VAL A 34 3.78 -3.90 9.18
CA VAL A 34 4.32 -4.98 8.35
C VAL A 34 3.60 -6.25 8.71
N TRP A 35 2.92 -6.86 7.74
CA TRP A 35 2.14 -8.09 7.91
C TRP A 35 2.82 -9.25 7.20
N ASN A 36 2.84 -10.42 7.83
CA ASN A 36 3.37 -11.65 7.25
C ASN A 36 2.24 -12.45 6.61
N SER A 37 1.91 -12.12 5.37
CA SER A 37 0.88 -12.79 4.59
C SER A 37 1.24 -12.80 3.12
N SER A 38 0.93 -13.92 2.46
CA SER A 38 1.11 -14.12 1.03
C SER A 38 -0.18 -13.91 0.22
N ASP A 39 -1.29 -13.55 0.86
CA ASP A 39 -2.58 -13.33 0.19
C ASP A 39 -3.37 -12.19 0.84
N TRP A 40 -3.48 -11.04 0.16
CA TRP A 40 -4.21 -9.87 0.64
C TRP A 40 -5.70 -10.13 0.91
N ARG A 41 -6.30 -11.18 0.32
CA ARG A 41 -7.72 -11.51 0.50
C ARG A 41 -8.04 -12.02 1.90
N ASP A 42 -7.11 -12.80 2.46
CA ASP A 42 -7.28 -13.47 3.75
C ASP A 42 -6.45 -12.81 4.87
N SER A 43 -5.72 -11.74 4.53
CA SER A 43 -4.87 -11.01 5.46
C SER A 43 -5.69 -10.28 6.52
N THR A 44 -5.24 -10.35 7.76
CA THR A 44 -5.90 -9.78 8.92
C THR A 44 -4.91 -9.03 9.82
N PRO A 45 -5.40 -8.17 10.74
CA PRO A 45 -4.53 -7.52 11.72
C PRO A 45 -3.71 -8.48 12.61
N ALA A 46 -4.12 -9.76 12.73
CA ALA A 46 -3.37 -10.77 13.47
C ALA A 46 -2.04 -11.16 12.78
N ASP A 47 -1.92 -10.87 11.48
CA ASP A 47 -0.70 -11.13 10.70
C ASP A 47 0.37 -10.06 10.91
N LYS A 48 0.10 -9.03 11.72
CA LYS A 48 1.08 -7.98 12.05
C LYS A 48 2.29 -8.59 12.77
N VAL A 49 3.45 -8.44 12.15
CA VAL A 49 4.76 -8.89 12.66
C VAL A 49 5.71 -7.75 12.98
N GLY A 50 5.28 -6.50 12.77
CA GLY A 50 6.03 -5.32 13.15
C GLY A 50 5.59 -4.06 12.40
N CYS A 51 6.51 -3.14 12.19
CA CYS A 51 6.29 -1.85 11.54
C CYS A 51 7.59 -1.28 10.97
N LEU A 52 7.50 -0.12 10.31
CA LEU A 52 8.65 0.60 9.78
C LEU A 52 9.09 1.71 10.73
N ASP A 53 10.41 1.84 10.92
CA ASP A 53 11.02 2.92 11.69
C ASP A 53 11.25 4.19 10.86
N ALA A 54 11.83 5.23 11.46
CA ALA A 54 11.98 6.55 10.83
C ALA A 54 13.00 6.56 9.67
N SER A 55 13.82 5.51 9.58
CA SER A 55 14.74 5.27 8.47
C SER A 55 14.15 4.32 7.42
N GLY A 56 12.89 3.89 7.58
CA GLY A 56 12.24 2.95 6.66
C GLY A 56 12.67 1.49 6.85
N LYS A 57 13.28 1.14 7.99
CA LYS A 57 13.69 -0.23 8.28
C LYS A 57 12.57 -1.01 8.95
N PHE A 58 12.47 -2.29 8.63
CA PHE A 58 11.55 -3.21 9.28
C PHE A 58 12.04 -3.50 10.69
N ILE A 59 11.20 -3.20 11.67
CA ILE A 59 11.42 -3.50 13.08
C ILE A 59 10.23 -4.27 13.65
N ASN A 60 10.47 -5.05 14.70
CA ASN A 60 9.43 -5.80 15.42
C ASN A 60 9.44 -5.41 16.91
N PRO A 61 9.11 -4.15 17.23
CA PRO A 61 9.25 -3.66 18.59
C PRO A 61 8.23 -4.33 19.52
N LEU A 62 8.55 -4.37 20.83
CA LEU A 62 7.61 -4.88 21.85
C LEU A 62 6.35 -4.00 22.00
N ASN A 63 6.41 -2.77 21.51
CA ASN A 63 5.30 -1.82 21.52
C ASN A 63 5.39 -0.90 20.30
N ASP A 64 4.26 -0.30 19.93
CA ASP A 64 4.14 0.50 18.70
C ASP A 64 4.80 1.90 18.79
N SER A 65 5.36 2.30 19.93
CA SER A 65 5.98 3.64 20.08
C SER A 65 7.26 3.82 19.27
N ALA A 66 7.90 2.71 18.88
CA ALA A 66 9.06 2.74 18.00
C ALA A 66 8.68 2.80 16.51
N CYS A 67 7.40 2.61 16.16
CA CYS A 67 6.93 2.73 14.80
C CYS A 67 6.93 4.19 14.38
N ALA A 68 7.49 4.48 13.21
CA ALA A 68 7.52 5.85 12.73
C ALA A 68 6.18 6.30 12.17
N VAL A 69 5.97 7.61 12.27
CA VAL A 69 4.88 8.30 11.58
C VAL A 69 5.41 8.77 10.23
N PHE A 70 4.71 8.39 9.19
CA PHE A 70 4.95 8.76 7.82
C PHE A 70 3.91 9.78 7.38
N THR A 71 4.30 10.65 6.47
CA THR A 71 3.44 11.62 5.81
C THR A 71 3.43 11.32 4.32
N ARG A 72 2.25 11.14 3.73
CA ARG A 72 2.12 11.09 2.27
C ARG A 72 2.26 12.49 1.70
N ILE A 73 3.25 12.69 0.84
CA ILE A 73 3.48 13.98 0.20
C ILE A 73 2.35 14.23 -0.81
N SER A 74 1.71 15.40 -0.72
CA SER A 74 0.59 15.77 -1.60
C SER A 74 1.03 16.21 -2.99
N ALA A 75 2.30 16.60 -3.15
CA ALA A 75 2.90 16.94 -4.42
C ALA A 75 3.63 15.72 -5.02
N TYR A 76 3.75 15.74 -6.34
CA TYR A 76 4.59 14.79 -7.08
C TYR A 76 6.00 14.71 -6.47
N PRO A 77 6.57 13.51 -6.25
CA PRO A 77 6.16 12.21 -6.79
C PRO A 77 5.18 11.40 -5.93
N TYR A 78 4.45 12.02 -4.99
CA TYR A 78 3.47 11.35 -4.13
C TYR A 78 4.05 10.22 -3.24
N THR A 79 5.34 10.28 -2.93
CA THR A 79 6.01 9.35 -2.02
C THR A 79 5.62 9.58 -0.55
N LEU A 80 6.17 8.75 0.33
CA LEU A 80 6.14 8.93 1.77
C LEU A 80 7.39 9.65 2.26
N SER A 81 7.22 10.40 3.34
CA SER A 81 8.32 10.97 4.11
C SER A 81 8.17 10.61 5.59
N ALA A 82 9.29 10.44 6.26
CA ALA A 82 9.37 10.29 7.71
C ALA A 82 10.28 11.39 8.29
N GLU A 83 10.51 11.37 9.59
CA GLU A 83 11.48 12.27 10.25
C GLU A 83 12.86 12.22 9.57
N GLY A 84 13.28 11.02 9.14
CA GLY A 84 14.53 10.79 8.42
C GLY A 84 14.62 11.51 7.07
N GLY A 85 13.48 11.77 6.40
CA GLY A 85 13.42 12.38 5.07
C GLY A 85 12.46 11.67 4.14
N ASN A 86 12.62 11.89 2.83
CA ASN A 86 11.82 11.22 1.82
C ASN A 86 12.24 9.76 1.71
N CYS A 87 11.26 8.88 1.53
CA CYS A 87 11.49 7.45 1.41
C CYS A 87 11.65 7.04 -0.06
N THR A 88 12.56 6.10 -0.32
CA THR A 88 12.94 5.68 -1.68
C THR A 88 13.45 4.24 -1.72
N PHE A 89 13.32 3.61 -2.90
CA PHE A 89 14.04 2.38 -3.28
C PHE A 89 15.23 2.67 -4.22
N SER A 90 15.51 3.94 -4.49
CA SER A 90 16.51 4.39 -5.47
C SER A 90 17.82 4.86 -4.80
N ASP A 91 17.97 4.64 -3.49
CA ASP A 91 19.21 4.94 -2.75
C ASP A 91 20.27 3.87 -3.00
N GLU A 92 21.23 4.19 -3.86
CA GLU A 92 22.29 3.25 -4.25
C GLU A 92 23.21 2.84 -3.09
N SER A 93 23.19 3.60 -1.97
CA SER A 93 23.97 3.26 -0.78
C SER A 93 23.36 2.14 0.06
N GLN A 94 22.10 1.77 -0.19
CA GLN A 94 21.41 0.71 0.54
C GLN A 94 21.73 -0.68 -0.02
N GLU A 95 21.61 -1.68 0.86
CA GLU A 95 21.80 -3.09 0.52
C GLU A 95 20.88 -3.50 -0.65
N LYS A 96 21.44 -4.26 -1.61
CA LYS A 96 20.67 -4.86 -2.71
C LYS A 96 20.11 -6.22 -2.30
N ASN A 97 18.97 -6.61 -2.87
CA ASN A 97 18.40 -7.95 -2.69
C ASN A 97 19.10 -9.01 -3.56
N THR A 98 20.41 -9.19 -3.39
CA THR A 98 21.24 -10.04 -4.27
C THR A 98 20.79 -11.50 -4.36
N ASP A 99 19.98 -11.95 -3.41
CA ASP A 99 19.45 -13.31 -3.32
C ASP A 99 18.27 -13.54 -4.28
N SER A 100 17.54 -12.48 -4.65
CA SER A 100 16.41 -12.54 -5.59
C SER A 100 16.87 -12.56 -7.04
N ILE A 101 16.41 -13.52 -7.85
CA ILE A 101 16.79 -13.61 -9.28
C ILE A 101 16.38 -12.35 -10.05
N TYR A 102 15.17 -11.85 -9.79
CA TYR A 102 14.61 -10.69 -10.48
C TYR A 102 14.77 -9.38 -9.71
N GLY A 103 14.95 -9.44 -8.38
CA GLY A 103 15.15 -8.29 -7.50
C GLY A 103 16.61 -7.97 -7.15
N LYS A 104 17.60 -8.73 -7.67
CA LYS A 104 19.04 -8.54 -7.38
C LYS A 104 19.61 -7.13 -7.54
N SER A 105 18.94 -6.28 -8.31
CA SER A 105 19.36 -4.90 -8.53
C SER A 105 18.56 -3.88 -7.70
N ASP A 106 17.45 -4.29 -7.07
CA ASP A 106 16.64 -3.40 -6.25
C ASP A 106 17.37 -3.11 -4.94
N HIS A 107 17.38 -1.85 -4.53
CA HIS A 107 17.93 -1.40 -3.26
C HIS A 107 16.88 -1.45 -2.16
N ALA A 108 17.33 -1.59 -0.91
CA ALA A 108 16.43 -1.62 0.23
C ALA A 108 15.73 -0.27 0.42
N TRP A 109 14.48 -0.32 0.85
CA TRP A 109 13.74 0.88 1.23
C TRP A 109 14.47 1.64 2.33
N ASN A 110 14.53 2.96 2.19
CA ASN A 110 15.18 3.84 3.15
C ASN A 110 14.56 5.23 3.12
N CYS A 111 14.49 5.88 4.28
CA CYS A 111 14.04 7.27 4.41
C CYS A 111 15.19 8.13 4.93
N PHE A 112 15.66 9.07 4.11
CA PHE A 112 16.79 9.94 4.48
C PHE A 112 16.77 11.30 3.77
N LYS A 113 17.48 12.27 4.33
CA LYS A 113 17.79 13.55 3.68
C LYS A 113 19.22 13.50 3.13
N PRO A 114 19.51 14.05 1.94
CA PRO A 114 18.66 14.95 1.14
C PRO A 114 17.95 14.26 -0.04
N PHE A 115 17.53 13.00 0.06
CA PHE A 115 17.09 12.26 -1.12
C PHE A 115 15.88 12.87 -1.82
N THR A 116 16.01 13.02 -3.14
CA THR A 116 14.92 13.43 -4.02
C THR A 116 14.22 12.19 -4.54
N ALA A 117 13.04 11.88 -4.00
CA ALA A 117 12.25 10.75 -4.48
C ALA A 117 11.89 10.90 -5.97
N GLY A 118 11.85 9.78 -6.67
CA GLY A 118 11.41 9.68 -8.07
C GLY A 118 10.02 9.05 -8.19
N ILE A 119 9.49 8.99 -9.42
CA ILE A 119 8.20 8.32 -9.70
C ILE A 119 8.17 6.85 -9.33
N TYR A 120 9.33 6.20 -9.37
CA TYR A 120 9.44 4.78 -9.04
C TYR A 120 9.38 4.52 -7.53
N ASP A 121 9.40 5.59 -6.72
CA ASP A 121 9.24 5.52 -5.26
C ASP A 121 7.79 5.74 -4.83
N GLU A 122 6.87 6.00 -5.78
CA GLU A 122 5.45 6.15 -5.46
C GLU A 122 4.89 4.83 -4.91
N LEU A 123 4.29 4.92 -3.73
CA LEU A 123 3.40 3.90 -3.20
C LEU A 123 1.96 4.34 -3.42
N TYR A 124 1.09 3.38 -3.73
CA TYR A 124 -0.35 3.61 -3.87
C TYR A 124 -1.14 2.51 -3.19
N THR A 125 -2.47 2.60 -3.21
CA THR A 125 -3.36 1.53 -2.76
C THR A 125 -4.43 1.29 -3.83
N ILE A 126 -5.11 0.15 -3.75
CA ILE A 126 -6.09 -0.28 -4.74
C ILE A 126 -7.48 -0.26 -4.10
N ASP A 127 -8.43 0.33 -4.80
CA ASP A 127 -9.82 0.40 -4.34
C ASP A 127 -10.43 -1.01 -4.23
N GLY A 128 -11.17 -1.27 -3.16
CA GLY A 128 -11.87 -2.53 -2.91
C GLY A 128 -11.11 -3.53 -2.03
N PHE A 129 -9.85 -3.26 -1.67
CA PHE A 129 -9.17 -4.06 -0.65
C PHE A 129 -9.84 -3.95 0.73
N SER A 130 -9.64 -4.99 1.56
CA SER A 130 -10.08 -5.01 2.96
C SER A 130 -9.26 -4.06 3.84
N HIS A 131 -8.02 -3.81 3.46
CA HIS A 131 -7.07 -2.94 4.16
C HIS A 131 -6.31 -2.04 3.18
N VAL A 132 -5.70 -0.98 3.70
CA VAL A 132 -4.91 -0.03 2.90
C VAL A 132 -3.52 -0.62 2.63
N PHE A 133 -3.47 -1.67 1.82
CA PHE A 133 -2.21 -2.25 1.38
C PHE A 133 -1.47 -1.26 0.50
N LEU A 134 -0.18 -1.08 0.78
CA LEU A 134 0.72 -0.27 -0.03
C LEU A 134 1.24 -1.13 -1.17
N CYS A 135 1.11 -0.61 -2.38
CA CYS A 135 1.55 -1.25 -3.61
C CYS A 135 2.55 -0.34 -4.32
N GLN A 136 3.42 -0.94 -5.13
CA GLN A 136 4.42 -0.26 -5.93
C GLN A 136 4.40 -0.82 -7.35
N GLY A 137 4.68 0.02 -8.35
CA GLY A 137 4.79 -0.43 -9.74
C GLY A 137 3.45 -0.92 -10.32
N ASP A 138 3.44 -2.10 -10.93
CA ASP A 138 2.26 -2.67 -11.60
C ASP A 138 1.55 -3.70 -10.70
N VAL A 139 0.73 -3.19 -9.79
CA VAL A 139 -0.19 -3.96 -8.93
C VAL A 139 0.53 -4.89 -7.93
N ASP A 140 1.80 -4.63 -7.63
CA ASP A 140 2.54 -5.40 -6.64
C ASP A 140 2.37 -4.81 -5.24
N CYS A 141 1.67 -5.52 -4.37
CA CYS A 141 1.40 -5.14 -2.99
C CYS A 141 2.16 -6.02 -1.99
N TYR A 142 3.17 -6.74 -2.47
CA TYR A 142 4.03 -7.58 -1.66
C TYR A 142 5.45 -7.05 -1.64
N PHE A 143 6.14 -7.36 -0.56
CA PHE A 143 7.50 -6.95 -0.31
C PHE A 143 8.31 -8.15 0.16
N ASP A 144 9.61 -8.04 -0.02
CA ASP A 144 10.58 -9.06 0.32
C ASP A 144 11.43 -8.59 1.51
N ALA A 145 11.64 -9.45 2.50
CA ALA A 145 12.68 -9.26 3.52
C ALA A 145 13.36 -10.59 3.83
N LYS A 146 14.63 -10.55 4.24
CA LYS A 146 15.39 -11.76 4.61
C LYS A 146 14.75 -12.53 5.76
N SER A 147 14.23 -11.82 6.75
CA SER A 147 13.55 -12.43 7.91
C SER A 147 12.74 -11.38 8.68
N ILE A 148 11.86 -11.88 9.55
CA ILE A 148 11.21 -11.05 10.58
C ILE A 148 12.25 -10.74 11.65
N PRO A 149 12.54 -9.46 11.93
CA PRO A 149 13.52 -9.10 12.94
C PRO A 149 13.06 -9.48 14.34
N SER A 150 14.02 -9.73 15.22
CA SER A 150 13.80 -9.78 16.66
C SER A 150 13.56 -8.37 17.25
N PRO A 151 13.04 -8.22 18.49
CA PRO A 151 12.67 -6.91 19.04
C PRO A 151 13.74 -5.84 19.24
N LYS A 152 15.01 -6.14 18.92
CA LYS A 152 16.13 -5.18 19.00
C LYS A 152 17.00 -5.18 17.75
N SER A 153 16.51 -5.80 16.68
CA SER A 153 17.15 -5.82 15.36
C SER A 153 16.24 -5.14 14.36
N SER A 154 16.82 -4.73 13.24
CA SER A 154 16.08 -4.30 12.08
C SER A 154 16.40 -5.18 10.88
N SER A 155 15.53 -5.14 9.87
CA SER A 155 15.70 -5.82 8.60
C SER A 155 15.41 -4.83 7.47
N ASN A 156 15.98 -5.11 6.31
CA ASN A 156 15.73 -4.36 5.10
C ASN A 156 14.49 -4.90 4.39
N ILE A 157 13.78 -4.03 3.68
CA ILE A 157 12.67 -4.40 2.82
C ILE A 157 13.00 -4.04 1.39
N TRP A 158 12.68 -4.93 0.47
CA TRP A 158 12.78 -4.72 -0.97
C TRP A 158 11.43 -4.91 -1.65
N PRO A 159 11.25 -4.38 -2.87
CA PRO A 159 10.12 -4.78 -3.70
C PRO A 159 10.14 -6.29 -3.90
N PHE A 160 8.97 -6.94 -3.83
CA PHE A 160 8.86 -8.31 -4.29
C PHE A 160 9.04 -8.34 -5.81
N ARG A 161 9.75 -9.35 -6.33
CA ARG A 161 9.90 -9.57 -7.77
C ARG A 161 9.75 -11.05 -8.05
N TRP A 162 9.01 -11.37 -9.12
CA TRP A 162 8.78 -12.74 -9.54
C TRP A 162 8.91 -12.89 -11.05
N GLY A 163 9.08 -14.12 -11.50
CA GLY A 163 9.14 -14.48 -12.91
C GLY A 163 9.38 -15.97 -13.10
N SER A 164 9.59 -16.41 -14.35
CA SER A 164 9.66 -17.83 -14.70
C SER A 164 10.71 -18.66 -13.93
N GLN A 165 11.78 -18.03 -13.45
CA GLN A 165 12.83 -18.69 -12.65
C GLN A 165 12.60 -18.63 -11.14
N GLN A 166 11.68 -17.78 -10.68
CA GLN A 166 11.36 -17.54 -9.28
C GLN A 166 9.89 -17.11 -9.19
N MET A 167 9.00 -18.10 -9.14
CA MET A 167 7.54 -17.90 -9.18
C MET A 167 6.94 -17.51 -7.82
N GLY A 168 7.73 -17.51 -6.75
CA GLY A 168 7.31 -17.15 -5.40
C GLY A 168 8.36 -16.29 -4.70
N ILE A 169 8.26 -16.20 -3.37
CA ILE A 169 9.24 -15.47 -2.55
C ILE A 169 10.67 -16.02 -2.78
N THR A 170 11.65 -15.11 -2.69
CA THR A 170 13.08 -15.47 -2.72
C THR A 170 13.35 -16.59 -1.72
N PRO A 171 14.03 -17.68 -2.09
CA PRO A 171 14.25 -18.80 -1.17
C PRO A 171 14.95 -18.35 0.12
N GLY A 172 14.34 -18.66 1.27
CA GLY A 172 14.84 -18.28 2.59
C GLY A 172 14.37 -16.91 3.08
N HIS A 173 13.65 -16.15 2.26
CA HIS A 173 13.08 -14.85 2.64
C HIS A 173 11.63 -14.99 3.09
N VAL A 174 11.06 -13.90 3.59
CA VAL A 174 9.66 -13.77 3.97
C VAL A 174 8.94 -12.80 3.05
N MET A 175 7.72 -13.17 2.65
CA MET A 175 6.82 -12.32 1.89
C MET A 175 6.01 -11.47 2.85
N LEU A 176 6.03 -10.16 2.64
CA LEU A 176 5.42 -9.18 3.54
C LEU A 176 4.40 -8.33 2.79
N GLN A 177 3.48 -7.75 3.55
CA GLN A 177 2.60 -6.69 3.09
C GLN A 177 2.81 -5.46 3.96
N LEU A 178 2.85 -4.30 3.32
CA LEU A 178 2.88 -3.02 4.03
C LEU A 178 1.46 -2.48 4.12
N VAL A 179 1.01 -2.17 5.33
CA VAL A 179 -0.36 -1.72 5.60
C VAL A 179 -0.33 -0.34 6.22
N TRP A 180 -0.96 0.62 5.52
CA TRP A 180 -1.12 1.97 6.01
C TRP A 180 -2.18 2.04 7.11
N ASN A 181 -1.77 2.52 8.27
CA ASN A 181 -2.65 2.79 9.40
C ASN A 181 -2.73 4.31 9.61
N LYS A 182 -3.76 4.93 9.03
CA LYS A 182 -3.96 6.38 9.07
C LYS A 182 -4.21 6.86 10.50
N ILE A 183 -3.48 7.90 10.92
CA ILE A 183 -3.59 8.51 12.25
C ILE A 183 -4.30 9.86 12.16
N ALA A 184 -3.95 10.68 11.16
CA ALA A 184 -4.55 12.00 10.99
C ALA A 184 -4.55 12.43 9.52
N ASP A 185 -5.50 13.31 9.16
CA ASP A 185 -5.43 14.05 7.91
C ASP A 185 -4.28 15.07 7.93
N LEU A 186 -3.74 15.40 6.77
CA LEU A 186 -2.89 16.57 6.64
C LEU A 186 -3.74 17.83 6.94
N PRO A 187 -3.18 18.87 7.57
CA PRO A 187 -3.85 20.16 7.64
C PRO A 187 -4.29 20.55 6.23
N LYS A 188 -5.57 20.90 6.05
CA LYS A 188 -6.03 21.50 4.80
C LYS A 188 -5.31 22.84 4.66
N GLY A 189 -4.17 22.86 4.00
CA GLY A 189 -3.56 24.10 3.56
C GLY A 189 -4.55 24.81 2.64
N GLU A 190 -4.82 26.08 2.90
CA GLU A 190 -5.41 26.98 1.91
C GLU A 190 -4.61 26.83 0.60
N ASP A 191 -5.31 26.70 -0.52
CA ASP A 191 -4.75 26.65 -1.89
C ASP A 191 -4.08 25.35 -2.38
N SER A 192 -4.68 24.18 -2.12
CA SER A 192 -4.47 23.05 -3.05
C SER A 192 -5.33 23.29 -4.31
N GLU A 193 -4.78 24.02 -5.29
CA GLU A 193 -5.26 23.91 -6.68
C GLU A 193 -5.38 22.43 -7.03
N LYS A 194 -6.51 22.03 -7.61
CA LYS A 194 -6.76 20.65 -8.04
C LYS A 194 -5.68 20.23 -9.03
N ILE A 195 -4.63 19.56 -8.56
CA ILE A 195 -3.65 18.92 -9.42
C ILE A 195 -4.41 17.86 -10.22
N PRO A 196 -4.39 17.91 -11.56
CA PRO A 196 -5.07 16.91 -12.39
C PRO A 196 -4.45 15.53 -12.13
N SER A 197 -5.24 14.60 -11.62
CA SER A 197 -4.92 13.17 -11.66
C SER A 197 -4.67 12.75 -13.14
N PRO A 198 -3.84 11.72 -13.43
CA PRO A 198 -3.56 11.26 -14.80
C PRO A 198 -4.80 10.82 -15.62
N ARG A 199 -5.99 10.84 -15.02
CA ARG A 199 -7.25 10.72 -15.74
C ARG A 199 -7.52 12.01 -16.52
N VAL A 200 -7.19 11.97 -17.82
CA VAL A 200 -7.66 12.96 -18.81
C VAL A 200 -9.17 13.11 -18.67
N SER A 201 -9.60 14.20 -18.05
CA SER A 201 -10.98 14.64 -18.09
C SER A 201 -11.14 15.43 -19.37
N LEU A 202 -11.76 14.82 -20.39
CA LEU A 202 -12.19 15.56 -21.57
C LEU A 202 -13.31 16.52 -21.13
N MET A 203 -12.94 17.77 -20.84
CA MET A 203 -13.92 18.82 -20.67
C MET A 203 -14.56 19.11 -22.02
N LYS A 204 -15.77 18.60 -22.22
CA LYS A 204 -16.69 19.11 -23.24
C LYS A 204 -17.59 20.13 -22.54
N GLY A 205 -17.58 21.37 -23.02
CA GLY A 205 -18.44 22.42 -22.48
C GLY A 205 -19.91 22.02 -22.52
N GLY A 206 -20.60 22.16 -21.38
CA GLY A 206 -22.01 21.84 -21.21
C GLY A 206 -22.21 20.56 -20.42
N GLY A 207 -22.69 20.70 -19.18
CA GLY A 207 -22.71 19.63 -18.18
C GLY A 207 -23.74 18.54 -18.47
N GLU A 208 -23.24 17.35 -18.79
CA GLU A 208 -23.89 16.06 -18.55
C GLU A 208 -22.80 14.99 -18.54
N GLN A 209 -22.71 14.21 -17.45
CA GLN A 209 -21.73 13.12 -17.35
C GLN A 209 -22.28 11.89 -18.07
N GLU A 210 -21.88 11.70 -19.33
CA GLU A 210 -22.09 10.45 -20.04
C GLU A 210 -20.80 9.62 -20.00
N GLN A 211 -20.86 8.42 -19.39
CA GLN A 211 -19.76 7.46 -19.44
C GLN A 211 -19.66 6.86 -20.85
N ALA A 212 -18.76 7.39 -21.68
CA ALA A 212 -18.52 6.84 -23.00
C ALA A 212 -17.83 5.47 -22.90
N ARG A 213 -18.53 4.41 -23.28
CA ARG A 213 -17.99 3.07 -23.48
C ARG A 213 -17.09 3.07 -24.71
N LEU A 214 -15.80 2.79 -24.55
CA LEU A 214 -14.85 2.70 -25.66
C LEU A 214 -15.21 1.51 -26.56
N VAL A 215 -15.84 1.78 -27.70
CA VAL A 215 -16.04 0.79 -28.77
C VAL A 215 -14.81 0.82 -29.67
N GLY A 216 -14.03 -0.27 -29.65
CA GLY A 216 -12.85 -0.44 -30.50
C GLY A 216 -13.20 -0.34 -31.98
N LYS A 217 -12.42 0.46 -32.71
CA LYS A 217 -12.57 0.67 -34.15
C LYS A 217 -12.14 -0.61 -34.89
N LYS A 218 -13.10 -1.26 -35.54
CA LYS A 218 -12.85 -2.43 -36.41
C LYS A 218 -12.07 -1.96 -37.63
N ILE A 219 -10.82 -2.42 -37.77
CA ILE A 219 -10.03 -2.23 -38.99
C ILE A 219 -10.57 -3.24 -40.02
N LEU A 220 -11.14 -2.73 -41.11
CA LEU A 220 -11.50 -3.54 -42.28
C LEU A 220 -10.23 -3.74 -43.11
N GLY A 221 -9.96 -5.00 -43.45
CA GLY A 221 -9.05 -5.38 -44.54
C GLY A 221 -9.70 -5.22 -45.90
#